data_AF-D8Q6M9-F1
#
_entry.id   AF-D8Q6M9-F1
#
_cell.length_a   1.000
_cell.length_b   1.000
_cell.length_c   1.000
_cell.angle_alpha   90.00
_cell.angle_beta   90.00
_cell.angle_gamma   90.00
#
_symmetry.space_group_name_H-M   'P 1'
#
loop_
_entity.id
_entity.type
_entity.pdbx_description
1 polymer ?
#
loop_
_entity_poly.entity_id
_entity_poly.type
_entity_poly.pdbx_seq_one_letter_code
_entity_poly.pdbx_strand_id
1 'polypeptide(L)'
;MRSTRRKLPQWSKDPVQRVNMIQDIAFQLNGNTPWSQGPASNRRDALDKLRVLLEPADAFPGLSDKDNRTKRLAEDDPAIEAITMEIRIFSFACEAVCTLEDGGGDVNDMLYRFWPNAIDWLAFLHPGSDSVYPTKSSSGNYLVLEGLTKAYLYIFQYNRGHMERLLIDRPDMLFFVFDFWLRFPRYIPETMLHPEFNAADTIHTLLNAVSTLYNMVSGWDLPHPQRRSQRNLISVDDARAIFVRELQRHLGKGGLHTFFTKQNEYLAHLFIPPRLVGRVWYMQFELQSLIIRNPAFARDICPRAYLRSIVESTNILLDQRLHRDAIAGADLLGILCQATESNKTLMRALEAGAYSIIKRIGMASEDYNVIEFTHQLCTGLAQASVLRVFHRLHKDEFDPEPTPMDPKRRLNYKTVIRQFSSRYKFYLVEMKSEKHWKQFPCSNDALEYAFVRVAMRSTAPSDVSVSTGRKHTTLRAARTMGRGAYTRPQEIAANILSMHERGKLPVVTFEQSQIYPAVRATVRALEEDSLCASAPRGTVFLEVKINLGRDQPTRMLPFTYTVDFFERVVNNPSWFPKPLDTGGRK
;
A
#
# COMPACT_ATOMS: atom_id res chain seq x y z
N MET A 1 8.40 35.67 43.22
CA MET A 1 9.32 36.28 42.23
C MET A 1 8.51 37.14 41.28
N ARG A 2 8.68 38.47 41.29
CA ARG A 2 8.03 39.38 40.33
C ARG A 2 8.73 39.20 38.98
N SER A 3 8.04 38.59 38.02
CA SER A 3 8.48 38.55 36.62
C SER A 3 8.63 39.99 36.13
N THR A 4 9.88 40.43 35.98
CA THR A 4 10.22 41.71 35.37
C THR A 4 9.68 41.66 33.94
N ARG A 5 8.57 42.35 33.66
CA ARG A 5 8.03 42.50 32.29
C ARG A 5 9.16 43.07 31.42
N ARG A 6 9.83 42.22 30.65
CA ARG A 6 10.77 42.66 29.62
C ARG A 6 9.98 43.57 28.69
N LYS A 7 10.39 44.84 28.57
CA LYS A 7 9.82 45.74 27.58
C LYS A 7 10.02 45.08 26.21
N LEU A 8 8.92 44.80 25.52
CA LEU A 8 8.95 44.29 24.17
C LEU A 8 9.77 45.26 23.31
N PRO A 9 10.72 44.76 22.50
CA PRO A 9 11.48 45.61 21.61
C PRO A 9 10.57 46.40 20.66
N GLN A 10 10.99 47.60 20.29
CA GLN A 10 10.20 48.56 19.50
C GLN A 10 9.82 48.04 18.10
N TRP A 11 10.58 47.08 17.55
CA TRP A 11 10.30 46.41 16.27
C TRP A 11 9.04 45.52 16.29
N SER A 12 8.44 45.26 17.46
CA SER A 12 7.20 44.48 17.56
C SER A 12 5.95 45.17 16.97
N LYS A 13 6.02 46.48 16.68
CA LYS A 13 4.84 47.29 16.29
C LYS A 13 4.59 47.37 14.78
N ASP A 14 5.61 47.18 13.95
CA ASP A 14 5.47 47.19 12.49
C ASP A 14 5.24 45.74 12.00
N PRO A 15 4.08 45.41 11.41
CA PRO A 15 3.78 44.06 10.95
C PRO A 15 4.78 43.52 9.92
N VAL A 16 5.31 44.38 9.04
CA VAL A 16 6.27 43.97 8.00
C VAL A 16 7.62 43.61 8.64
N GLN A 17 8.12 44.45 9.54
CA GLN A 17 9.36 44.16 10.29
C GLN A 17 9.21 42.91 11.15
N ARG A 18 8.01 42.68 11.71
CA ARG A 18 7.72 41.47 12.50
C ARG A 18 7.82 40.21 11.64
N VAL A 19 7.19 40.18 10.48
CA VAL A 19 7.23 39.03 9.54
C VAL A 19 8.66 38.76 9.08
N ASN A 20 9.43 39.79 8.74
CA ASN A 20 10.85 39.64 8.38
C ASN A 20 11.68 39.10 9.54
N MET A 21 11.45 39.56 10.77
CA MET A 21 12.14 39.04 11.96
C MET A 21 11.79 37.57 12.23
N ILE A 22 10.53 37.15 12.02
CA ILE A 22 10.13 35.74 12.10
C ILE A 22 10.92 34.92 11.07
N GLN A 23 11.05 35.42 9.84
CA GLN A 23 11.83 34.77 8.79
C GLN A 23 13.30 34.62 9.21
N ASP A 24 13.95 35.69 9.65
CA ASP A 24 15.37 35.66 10.04
C ASP A 24 15.63 34.64 11.17
N ILE A 25 14.74 34.58 12.16
CA ILE A 25 14.82 33.61 13.25
C ILE A 25 14.60 32.18 12.75
N ALA A 26 13.63 31.95 11.86
CA ALA A 26 13.39 30.65 11.26
C ALA A 26 14.59 30.17 10.43
N PHE A 27 15.22 31.07 9.67
CA PHE A 27 16.44 30.78 8.92
C PHE A 27 17.62 30.41 9.85
N GLN A 28 17.79 31.11 10.97
CA GLN A 28 18.79 30.73 11.98
C GLN A 28 18.51 29.37 12.60
N LEU A 29 17.26 29.08 12.98
CA LEU A 29 16.86 27.81 13.58
C LEU A 29 17.08 26.63 12.63
N ASN A 30 16.86 26.82 11.32
CA ASN A 30 17.14 25.84 10.28
C ASN A 30 18.65 25.70 9.95
N GLY A 31 19.52 26.50 10.58
CA GLY A 31 20.96 26.47 10.32
C GLY A 31 21.38 27.16 9.01
N ASN A 32 20.47 27.86 8.34
CA ASN A 32 20.77 28.63 7.12
C ASN A 32 21.56 29.91 7.42
N THR A 33 21.47 30.41 8.66
CA THR A 33 22.19 31.61 9.11
C THR A 33 22.90 31.30 10.43
N PRO A 34 24.21 31.55 10.56
CA PRO A 34 24.91 31.30 11.81
C PRO A 34 24.39 32.23 12.92
N TRP A 35 24.44 31.75 14.17
CA TRP A 35 23.97 32.49 15.34
C TRP A 35 24.63 33.87 15.51
N SER A 36 25.89 34.01 15.09
CA SER A 36 26.64 35.27 15.17
C SER A 36 26.16 36.35 14.20
N GLN A 37 25.41 35.99 13.15
CA GLN A 37 25.01 36.90 12.08
C GLN A 37 23.52 37.25 12.08
N GLY A 38 22.70 36.56 12.86
CA GLY A 38 21.27 36.81 12.87
C GLY A 38 20.76 37.30 14.22
N PRO A 39 19.44 37.48 14.33
CA PRO A 39 18.83 38.21 15.44
C PRO A 39 18.92 37.48 16.78
N ALA A 40 19.10 36.17 16.81
CA ALA A 40 19.21 35.37 18.03
C ALA A 40 20.64 34.88 18.29
N SER A 41 21.02 34.86 19.58
CA SER A 41 22.35 34.47 20.04
C SER A 41 22.54 32.95 20.17
N ASN A 42 21.46 32.20 20.29
CA ASN A 42 21.43 30.73 20.36
C ASN A 42 19.99 30.22 20.13
N ARG A 43 19.83 28.89 20.04
CA ARG A 43 18.53 28.23 19.84
C ARG A 43 17.46 28.62 20.85
N ARG A 44 17.78 28.73 22.14
CA ARG A 44 16.80 29.08 23.18
C ARG A 44 16.33 30.53 23.03
N ASP A 45 17.26 31.44 22.78
CA ASP A 45 16.96 32.85 22.50
C ASP A 45 16.10 33.01 21.23
N ALA A 46 16.37 32.23 20.19
CA ALA A 46 15.55 32.19 18.98
C ALA A 46 14.11 31.75 19.26
N LEU A 47 13.91 30.67 20.00
CA LEU A 47 12.57 30.22 20.39
C LEU A 47 11.84 31.22 21.27
N ASP A 48 12.53 31.85 22.23
CA ASP A 48 11.95 32.88 23.08
C ASP A 48 11.52 34.12 22.27
N LYS A 49 12.34 34.54 21.28
CA LYS A 49 12.00 35.65 20.37
C LYS A 49 10.86 35.29 19.43
N LEU A 50 10.86 34.09 18.88
CA LEU A 50 9.79 33.60 18.01
C LEU A 50 8.46 33.53 18.78
N ARG A 51 8.49 33.07 20.04
CA ARG A 51 7.31 33.09 20.94
C ARG A 51 6.73 34.50 21.08
N VAL A 52 7.60 35.49 21.30
CA VAL A 52 7.18 36.89 21.44
C VAL A 52 6.60 37.45 20.13
N LEU A 53 7.21 37.12 18.99
CA LEU A 53 6.76 37.56 17.67
C LEU A 53 5.41 36.95 17.26
N LEU A 54 5.13 35.73 17.71
CA LEU A 54 3.89 34.99 17.43
C LEU A 54 2.78 35.22 18.47
N GLU A 55 3.05 35.95 19.55
CA GLU A 55 2.05 36.26 20.59
C GLU A 55 0.86 37.09 20.06
N PRO A 56 1.05 38.11 19.21
CA PRO A 56 -0.06 38.84 18.59
C PRO A 56 -0.89 37.93 17.67
N ALA A 57 -2.23 38.10 17.72
CA ALA A 57 -3.14 37.36 16.84
C ALA A 57 -2.95 37.68 15.35
N ASP A 58 -2.31 38.81 15.04
CA ASP A 58 -1.98 39.32 13.71
C ASP A 58 -0.47 39.20 13.41
N ALA A 59 0.23 38.20 13.98
CA ALA A 59 1.65 37.98 13.69
C ALA A 59 1.94 37.81 12.19
N PHE A 60 0.95 37.30 11.46
CA PHE A 60 0.87 37.22 10.01
C PHE A 60 -0.37 38.01 9.55
N PRO A 61 -0.22 39.32 9.24
CA PRO A 61 -1.36 40.18 8.93
C PRO A 61 -2.06 39.78 7.62
N GLY A 62 -1.30 39.41 6.58
CA GLY A 62 -1.86 38.92 5.32
C GLY A 62 -2.61 37.61 5.49
N LEU A 63 -2.08 36.67 6.30
CA LEU A 63 -2.82 35.44 6.62
C LEU A 63 -4.13 35.72 7.37
N SER A 64 -4.16 36.78 8.19
CA SER A 64 -5.32 37.14 9.01
C SER A 64 -6.38 37.97 8.26
N ASP A 65 -6.04 38.50 7.09
CA ASP A 65 -6.96 39.25 6.23
C ASP A 65 -8.03 38.31 5.64
N LYS A 66 -9.29 38.54 6.04
CA LYS A 66 -10.44 37.77 5.54
C LYS A 66 -11.15 38.47 4.39
N ASP A 67 -10.98 39.78 4.24
CA ASP A 67 -11.72 40.57 3.27
C ASP A 67 -11.29 40.22 1.85
N ASN A 68 -9.99 39.99 1.66
CA ASN A 68 -9.44 39.64 0.36
C ASN A 68 -9.78 38.21 -0.09
N ARG A 69 -10.15 37.28 0.80
CA ARG A 69 -10.51 35.90 0.44
C ARG A 69 -11.82 35.77 -0.33
N THR A 70 -12.66 36.80 -0.29
CA THR A 70 -13.95 36.83 -1.01
C THR A 70 -13.82 37.41 -2.42
N LYS A 71 -12.67 38.02 -2.72
CA LYS A 71 -12.41 38.68 -4.00
C LYS A 71 -11.73 37.71 -4.96
N ARG A 72 -11.93 37.94 -6.26
CA ARG A 72 -11.05 37.38 -7.28
C ARG A 72 -9.88 38.31 -7.47
N LEU A 73 -8.66 37.78 -7.32
CA LEU A 73 -7.43 38.56 -7.37
C LEU A 73 -6.62 38.17 -8.60
N ALA A 74 -5.93 39.15 -9.17
CA ALA A 74 -4.94 38.90 -10.21
C ALA A 74 -3.73 38.19 -9.59
N GLU A 75 -3.04 37.34 -10.35
CA GLU A 75 -1.82 36.68 -9.88
C GLU A 75 -0.70 37.66 -9.48
N ASP A 76 -0.63 38.82 -10.15
CA ASP A 76 0.32 39.90 -9.86
C ASP A 76 -0.23 40.93 -8.85
N ASP A 77 -1.37 40.66 -8.22
CA ASP A 77 -1.92 41.53 -7.18
C ASP A 77 -0.96 41.57 -5.98
N PRO A 78 -0.59 42.76 -5.46
CA PRO A 78 0.31 42.89 -4.32
C PRO A 78 -0.14 42.12 -3.07
N ALA A 79 -1.45 41.90 -2.90
CA ALA A 79 -1.96 41.08 -1.82
C ALA A 79 -1.54 39.62 -1.97
N ILE A 80 -1.58 39.07 -3.19
CA ILE A 80 -1.14 37.69 -3.48
C ILE A 80 0.34 37.51 -3.20
N GLU A 81 1.17 38.48 -3.58
CA GLU A 81 2.61 38.48 -3.29
C GLU A 81 2.85 38.47 -1.77
N ALA A 82 2.19 39.38 -1.04
CA ALA A 82 2.32 39.47 0.43
C ALA A 82 1.87 38.18 1.13
N ILE A 83 0.73 37.61 0.74
CA ILE A 83 0.20 36.37 1.33
C ILE A 83 1.11 35.19 1.02
N THR A 84 1.60 35.08 -0.22
CA THR A 84 2.51 34.00 -0.62
C THR A 84 3.82 34.07 0.17
N MET A 85 4.37 35.27 0.34
CA MET A 85 5.53 35.51 1.19
C MET A 85 5.26 35.09 2.64
N GLU A 86 4.13 35.48 3.22
CA GLU A 86 3.77 35.09 4.59
C GLU A 86 3.55 33.59 4.75
N ILE A 87 2.90 32.90 3.81
CA ILE A 87 2.76 31.43 3.81
C ILE A 87 4.14 30.77 3.80
N ARG A 88 5.07 31.28 2.98
CA ARG A 88 6.43 30.76 2.91
C ARG A 88 7.16 30.95 4.24
N ILE A 89 7.08 32.12 4.85
CA ILE A 89 7.72 32.42 6.15
C ILE A 89 7.09 31.57 7.25
N PHE A 90 5.76 31.45 7.27
CA PHE A 90 5.02 30.58 8.18
C PHE A 90 5.46 29.12 8.04
N SER A 91 5.62 28.63 6.80
CA SER A 91 6.08 27.26 6.52
C SER A 91 7.50 27.03 7.03
N PHE A 92 8.41 27.99 6.81
CA PHE A 92 9.78 27.91 7.35
C PHE A 92 9.81 27.95 8.88
N ALA A 93 8.96 28.76 9.51
CA ALA A 93 8.85 28.77 10.97
C ALA A 93 8.32 27.42 11.48
N CYS A 94 7.38 26.79 10.77
CA CYS A 94 6.90 25.46 11.11
C CYS A 94 7.99 24.40 11.00
N GLU A 95 8.74 24.38 9.89
CA GLU A 95 9.90 23.51 9.69
C GLU A 95 10.94 23.66 10.81
N ALA A 96 11.32 24.91 11.08
CA ALA A 96 12.32 25.26 12.08
C ALA A 96 11.95 24.80 13.49
N VAL A 97 10.66 24.71 13.81
CA VAL A 97 10.20 24.21 15.10
C VAL A 97 10.00 22.68 15.08
N CYS A 98 9.59 22.08 13.96
CA CYS A 98 9.40 20.64 13.81
C CYS A 98 10.71 19.84 13.96
N THR A 99 11.82 20.40 13.48
CA THR A 99 13.14 19.73 13.54
C THR A 99 13.76 19.73 14.94
N LEU A 100 13.11 20.35 15.93
CA LEU A 100 13.62 20.51 17.28
C LEU A 100 13.13 19.36 18.18
N GLU A 101 13.99 18.39 18.47
CA GLU A 101 13.67 17.22 19.30
C GLU A 101 13.13 17.59 20.70
N ASP A 102 13.71 18.60 21.35
CA ASP A 102 13.31 19.10 22.66
C ASP A 102 13.17 20.64 22.66
N GLY A 103 12.01 21.16 23.06
CA GLY A 103 11.82 22.58 23.42
C GLY A 103 10.93 23.45 22.51
N GLY A 104 10.34 22.89 21.44
CA GLY A 104 9.46 23.64 20.52
C GLY A 104 7.98 23.75 20.94
N GLY A 105 7.55 23.08 22.02
CA GLY A 105 6.14 22.85 22.34
C GLY A 105 5.25 24.11 22.41
N ASP A 106 5.67 25.15 23.14
CA ASP A 106 4.86 26.38 23.26
C ASP A 106 4.76 27.14 21.94
N VAL A 107 5.88 27.23 21.21
CA VAL A 107 5.96 27.95 19.93
C VAL A 107 5.12 27.23 18.88
N ASN A 108 5.15 25.90 18.91
CA ASN A 108 4.26 25.06 18.13
C ASN A 108 2.79 25.41 18.39
N ASP A 109 2.35 25.41 19.65
CA ASP A 109 0.96 25.73 19.99
C ASP A 109 0.54 27.15 19.54
N MET A 110 1.50 28.08 19.43
CA MET A 110 1.27 29.40 18.83
C MET A 110 1.14 29.33 17.32
N LEU A 111 2.03 28.63 16.61
CA LEU A 111 1.95 28.43 15.16
C LEU A 111 0.62 27.76 14.75
N TYR A 112 0.15 26.79 15.54
CA TYR A 112 -1.13 26.12 15.30
C TYR A 112 -2.32 27.09 15.20
N ARG A 113 -2.31 28.21 15.91
CA ARG A 113 -3.39 29.21 15.87
C ARG A 113 -3.56 29.84 14.49
N PHE A 114 -2.50 29.86 13.68
CA PHE A 114 -2.51 30.40 12.33
C PHE A 114 -2.90 29.37 11.27
N TRP A 115 -2.93 28.08 11.61
CA TRP A 115 -3.23 27.01 10.65
C TRP A 115 -4.56 27.17 9.93
N PRO A 116 -5.70 27.47 10.61
CA PRO A 116 -6.97 27.62 9.90
C PRO A 116 -6.92 28.73 8.84
N ASN A 117 -6.28 29.84 9.16
CA ASN A 117 -6.09 30.96 8.25
C ASN A 117 -5.14 30.62 7.10
N ALA A 118 -4.04 29.93 7.39
CA ALA A 118 -3.12 29.43 6.38
C ALA A 118 -3.88 28.52 5.42
N ILE A 119 -4.64 27.55 5.91
CA ILE A 119 -5.40 26.58 5.10
C ILE A 119 -6.45 27.25 4.22
N ASP A 120 -7.16 28.26 4.74
CA ASP A 120 -8.10 29.03 3.92
C ASP A 120 -7.39 29.74 2.77
N TRP A 121 -6.21 30.29 3.02
CA TRP A 121 -5.37 30.88 1.97
C TRP A 121 -4.76 29.84 1.04
N LEU A 122 -4.37 28.65 1.52
CA LEU A 122 -3.90 27.55 0.67
C LEU A 122 -5.02 27.08 -0.28
N ALA A 123 -6.26 27.01 0.22
CA ALA A 123 -7.44 26.70 -0.58
C ALA A 123 -7.75 27.80 -1.60
N PHE A 124 -7.61 29.07 -1.21
CA PHE A 124 -7.79 30.22 -2.09
C PHE A 124 -6.73 30.25 -3.21
N LEU A 125 -5.45 30.04 -2.86
CA LEU A 125 -4.32 30.03 -3.79
C LEU A 125 -4.20 28.72 -4.58
N HIS A 126 -5.02 27.72 -4.27
CA HIS A 126 -5.00 26.44 -4.97
C HIS A 126 -5.28 26.66 -6.47
N PRO A 127 -4.47 26.09 -7.38
CA PRO A 127 -4.58 26.38 -8.83
C PRO A 127 -5.90 25.95 -9.47
N GLY A 128 -6.72 25.16 -8.77
CA GLY A 128 -8.07 24.78 -9.17
C GLY A 128 -9.21 25.63 -8.58
N SER A 129 -8.94 26.68 -7.79
CA SER A 129 -9.96 27.43 -7.04
C SER A 129 -10.70 28.52 -7.82
N ASP A 130 -10.29 28.84 -9.06
CA ASP A 130 -10.73 30.00 -9.85
C ASP A 130 -10.70 31.36 -9.10
N SER A 131 -10.01 31.42 -7.95
CA SER A 131 -9.98 32.59 -7.06
C SER A 131 -8.83 33.53 -7.42
N VAL A 132 -7.73 32.97 -7.91
CA VAL A 132 -6.62 33.70 -8.52
C VAL A 132 -6.68 33.47 -10.02
N TYR A 133 -6.66 34.54 -10.83
CA TYR A 133 -6.63 34.43 -12.28
C TYR A 133 -5.25 34.82 -12.83
N PRO A 134 -4.75 34.10 -13.86
CA PRO A 134 -3.43 34.35 -14.42
C PRO A 134 -3.40 35.71 -15.13
N THR A 135 -2.27 36.40 -15.04
CA THR A 135 -2.01 37.61 -15.84
C THR A 135 -1.06 37.29 -16.99
N LYS A 136 -1.00 38.16 -18.00
CA LYS A 136 -0.11 37.95 -19.17
C LYS A 136 1.38 38.03 -18.80
N SER A 137 1.70 38.66 -17.67
CA SER A 137 3.04 38.98 -17.20
C SER A 137 3.57 38.02 -16.15
N SER A 138 2.72 37.19 -15.55
CA SER A 138 3.08 36.46 -14.34
C SER A 138 3.67 35.08 -14.65
N SER A 139 4.99 35.00 -14.48
CA SER A 139 5.69 33.73 -14.25
C SER A 139 5.52 33.25 -12.80
N GLY A 140 4.94 34.04 -11.89
CA GLY A 140 4.99 33.85 -10.44
C GLY A 140 4.26 32.63 -9.84
N ASN A 141 3.34 32.00 -10.58
CA ASN A 141 2.53 30.87 -10.09
C ASN A 141 3.35 29.74 -9.46
N TYR A 142 4.58 29.50 -9.95
CA TYR A 142 5.38 28.39 -9.45
C TYR A 142 5.88 28.57 -8.01
N LEU A 143 6.14 29.82 -7.58
CA LEU A 143 6.55 30.12 -6.21
C LEU A 143 5.41 29.85 -5.22
N VAL A 144 4.18 30.15 -5.65
CA VAL A 144 2.97 29.83 -4.90
C VAL A 144 2.90 28.32 -4.71
N LEU A 145 3.00 27.53 -5.78
CA LEU A 145 2.92 26.07 -5.72
C LEU A 145 3.98 25.43 -4.83
N GLU A 146 5.23 25.90 -4.86
CA GLU A 146 6.29 25.43 -3.95
C GLU A 146 5.97 25.79 -2.49
N GLY A 147 5.48 27.00 -2.23
CA GLY A 147 5.02 27.43 -0.91
C GLY A 147 3.86 26.57 -0.41
N LEU A 148 2.89 26.24 -1.27
CA LEU A 148 1.75 25.40 -0.94
C LEU A 148 2.19 23.99 -0.51
N THR A 149 3.07 23.33 -1.27
CA THR A 149 3.50 21.96 -0.93
C THR A 149 4.27 21.91 0.38
N LYS A 150 5.15 22.89 0.63
CA LYS A 150 5.88 23.04 1.89
C LYS A 150 4.94 23.29 3.06
N ALA A 151 3.97 24.19 2.91
CA ALA A 151 2.97 24.45 3.93
C ALA A 151 2.20 23.17 4.31
N TYR A 152 1.70 22.43 3.32
CA TYR A 152 1.03 21.15 3.57
C TYR A 152 1.96 20.14 4.25
N LEU A 153 3.21 20.00 3.80
CA LEU A 153 4.16 19.09 4.41
C LEU A 153 4.35 19.40 5.89
N TYR A 154 4.65 20.64 6.26
CA TYR A 154 4.94 20.98 7.65
C TYR A 154 3.69 20.98 8.52
N ILE A 155 2.51 21.34 7.99
CA ILE A 155 1.24 21.14 8.71
C ILE A 155 1.02 19.65 9.02
N PHE A 156 1.32 18.74 8.09
CA PHE A 156 1.09 17.30 8.30
C PHE A 156 2.21 16.60 9.09
N GLN A 157 3.45 17.07 9.01
CA GLN A 157 4.55 16.54 9.82
C GLN A 157 4.49 16.97 11.28
N TYR A 158 3.66 17.98 11.57
CA TYR A 158 3.55 18.53 12.90
C TYR A 158 2.93 17.56 13.93
N ASN A 159 3.02 17.96 15.20
CA ASN A 159 2.34 17.38 16.36
C ASN A 159 0.99 16.78 15.98
N ARG A 160 0.93 15.46 16.10
CA ARG A 160 -0.20 14.63 15.75
C ARG A 160 -1.52 15.06 16.38
N GLY A 161 -1.51 15.60 17.60
CA GLY A 161 -2.72 16.07 18.28
C GLY A 161 -3.33 17.32 17.64
N HIS A 162 -2.51 18.18 17.03
CA HIS A 162 -2.99 19.35 16.28
C HIS A 162 -3.62 18.94 14.96
N MET A 163 -2.98 18.00 14.27
CA MET A 163 -3.49 17.46 13.02
C MET A 163 -4.78 16.64 13.21
N GLU A 164 -4.90 15.88 14.31
CA GLU A 164 -6.13 15.21 14.73
C GLU A 164 -7.31 16.19 14.78
N ARG A 165 -7.15 17.31 15.49
CA ARG A 165 -8.18 18.35 15.59
C ARG A 165 -8.47 18.98 14.24
N LEU A 166 -7.41 19.27 13.49
CA LEU A 166 -7.56 19.88 12.19
C LEU A 166 -8.37 19.00 11.21
N LEU A 167 -8.21 17.68 11.26
CA LEU A 167 -9.01 16.76 10.44
C LEU A 167 -10.48 16.70 10.84
N ILE A 168 -10.78 16.86 12.13
CA ILE A 168 -12.15 16.94 12.64
C ILE A 168 -12.78 18.27 12.22
N ASP A 169 -12.07 19.37 12.46
CA ASP A 169 -12.59 20.72 12.32
C ASP A 169 -12.65 21.15 10.85
N ARG A 170 -11.68 20.72 10.03
CA ARG A 170 -11.46 21.14 8.64
C ARG A 170 -11.13 19.96 7.70
N PRO A 171 -12.01 18.95 7.57
CA PRO A 171 -11.78 17.85 6.63
C PRO A 171 -11.74 18.33 5.17
N ASP A 172 -12.36 19.48 4.86
CA ASP A 172 -12.40 20.11 3.54
C ASP A 172 -11.00 20.44 2.99
N MET A 173 -10.00 20.67 3.84
CA MET A 173 -8.63 20.94 3.40
C MET A 173 -8.05 19.77 2.59
N LEU A 174 -8.45 18.53 2.89
CA LEU A 174 -7.94 17.35 2.22
C LEU A 174 -8.34 17.33 0.74
N PHE A 175 -9.47 17.93 0.40
CA PHE A 175 -9.90 18.07 -0.99
C PHE A 175 -8.82 18.79 -1.81
N PHE A 176 -8.31 19.93 -1.34
CA PHE A 176 -7.30 20.69 -2.07
C PHE A 176 -5.96 19.97 -2.14
N VAL A 177 -5.56 19.29 -1.07
CA VAL A 177 -4.32 18.49 -1.04
C VAL A 177 -4.37 17.34 -2.04
N PHE A 178 -5.47 16.57 -2.03
CA PHE A 178 -5.65 15.46 -2.95
C PHE A 178 -5.86 15.93 -4.38
N ASP A 179 -6.56 17.05 -4.58
CA ASP A 179 -6.68 17.64 -5.90
C ASP A 179 -5.32 18.02 -6.47
N PHE A 180 -4.51 18.75 -5.68
CA PHE A 180 -3.18 19.17 -6.08
C PHE A 180 -2.29 17.97 -6.38
N TRP A 181 -2.30 16.96 -5.51
CA TRP A 181 -1.52 15.74 -5.73
C TRP A 181 -1.98 15.01 -6.98
N LEU A 182 -3.25 14.59 -7.05
CA LEU A 182 -3.78 13.77 -8.15
C LEU A 182 -3.74 14.47 -9.51
N ARG A 183 -3.87 15.80 -9.53
CA ARG A 183 -3.86 16.62 -10.77
C ARG A 183 -2.57 17.43 -10.92
N PHE A 184 -1.49 17.10 -10.21
CA PHE A 184 -0.21 17.80 -10.33
C PHE A 184 0.25 18.04 -11.79
N PRO A 185 0.19 17.05 -12.70
CA PRO A 185 0.59 17.25 -14.11
C PRO A 185 -0.25 18.29 -14.85
N ARG A 186 -1.50 18.54 -14.40
CA ARG A 186 -2.37 19.57 -14.98
C ARG A 186 -1.93 20.98 -14.55
N TYR A 187 -1.46 21.11 -13.32
CA TYR A 187 -1.08 22.40 -12.73
C TYR A 187 0.33 22.82 -13.09
N ILE A 188 1.21 21.85 -13.33
CA ILE A 188 2.59 22.08 -13.75
C ILE A 188 2.82 21.27 -15.03
N PRO A 189 2.32 21.74 -16.19
CA PRO A 189 2.63 21.11 -17.46
C PRO A 189 4.12 21.28 -17.79
N GLU A 190 4.66 20.39 -18.62
CA GLU A 190 6.08 20.45 -19.06
C GLU A 190 6.44 21.79 -19.71
N THR A 191 5.48 22.45 -20.36
CA THR A 191 5.66 23.77 -20.97
C THR A 191 5.89 24.89 -19.96
N MET A 192 5.60 24.67 -18.68
CA MET A 192 5.79 25.65 -17.60
C MET A 192 7.05 25.39 -16.76
N LEU A 193 7.93 24.48 -17.20
CA LEU A 193 9.21 24.22 -16.51
C LEU A 193 10.18 25.40 -16.71
N HIS A 194 10.03 26.41 -15.86
CA HIS A 194 10.94 27.55 -15.76
C HIS A 194 12.25 27.11 -15.09
N PRO A 195 13.43 27.63 -15.49
CA PRO A 195 14.72 27.25 -14.89
C PRO A 195 14.80 27.46 -13.37
N GLU A 196 14.06 28.43 -12.85
CA GLU A 196 14.00 28.74 -11.41
C GLU A 196 13.04 27.83 -10.65
N PHE A 197 12.15 27.12 -11.34
CA PHE A 197 11.17 26.28 -10.69
C PHE A 197 11.60 24.81 -10.68
N ASN A 198 11.71 24.26 -9.48
CA ASN A 198 12.03 22.85 -9.30
C ASN A 198 10.76 22.01 -9.15
N ALA A 199 10.16 21.65 -10.28
CA ALA A 199 8.98 20.79 -10.32
C ALA A 199 9.21 19.43 -9.64
N ALA A 200 10.42 18.85 -9.78
CA ALA A 200 10.77 17.58 -9.17
C ALA A 200 10.81 17.64 -7.64
N ASP A 201 11.37 18.73 -7.07
CA ASP A 201 11.36 18.95 -5.62
C ASP A 201 9.95 19.27 -5.10
N THR A 202 9.16 19.99 -5.89
CA THR A 202 7.77 20.33 -5.54
C THR A 202 6.89 19.08 -5.47
N ILE A 203 6.94 18.18 -6.47
CA ILE A 203 6.20 16.91 -6.42
C ILE A 203 6.73 16.00 -5.31
N HIS A 204 8.05 15.97 -5.08
CA HIS A 204 8.64 15.21 -3.97
C HIS A 204 8.09 15.68 -2.61
N THR A 205 8.06 16.99 -2.39
CA THR A 205 7.50 17.62 -1.18
C THR A 205 6.01 17.27 -1.02
N LEU A 206 5.25 17.32 -2.11
CA LEU A 206 3.82 16.96 -2.10
C LEU A 206 3.59 15.48 -1.79
N LEU A 207 4.39 14.58 -2.36
CA LEU A 207 4.36 13.15 -2.04
C LEU A 207 4.68 12.91 -0.56
N ASN A 208 5.66 13.63 -0.01
CA ASN A 208 5.97 13.58 1.42
C ASN A 208 4.79 14.05 2.27
N ALA A 209 4.10 15.12 1.87
CA ALA A 209 2.95 15.63 2.59
C ALA A 209 1.83 14.58 2.64
N VAL A 210 1.46 14.01 1.49
CA VAL A 210 0.39 13.00 1.42
C VAL A 210 0.79 11.70 2.12
N SER A 211 2.04 11.26 2.01
CA SER A 211 2.55 10.09 2.73
C SER A 211 2.53 10.30 4.24
N THR A 212 2.95 11.48 4.72
CA THR A 212 2.90 11.84 6.13
C THR A 212 1.47 11.83 6.65
N LEU A 213 0.53 12.43 5.90
CA LEU A 213 -0.89 12.41 6.21
C LEU A 213 -1.42 10.96 6.31
N TYR A 214 -1.11 10.11 5.31
CA TYR A 214 -1.54 8.71 5.31
C TYR A 214 -0.96 7.92 6.50
N ASN A 215 0.34 8.09 6.78
CA ASN A 215 1.02 7.41 7.88
C ASN A 215 0.47 7.84 9.23
N MET A 216 0.15 9.12 9.39
CA MET A 216 -0.55 9.61 10.57
C MET A 216 -1.91 8.95 10.73
N VAL A 217 -2.66 8.83 9.62
CA VAL A 217 -3.99 8.21 9.64
C VAL A 217 -3.95 6.70 9.90
N SER A 218 -2.92 6.03 9.40
CA SER A 218 -2.76 4.59 9.52
C SER A 218 -2.12 4.17 10.83
N GLY A 219 -1.23 5.00 11.38
CA GLY A 219 -0.51 4.77 12.64
C GLY A 219 -1.29 5.21 13.88
N TRP A 220 -2.60 5.44 13.77
CA TRP A 220 -3.36 6.01 14.88
C TRP A 220 -3.39 5.11 16.13
N ASP A 221 -3.17 3.81 15.98
CA ASP A 221 -3.13 2.86 17.10
C ASP A 221 -1.79 2.87 17.88
N LEU A 222 -0.72 3.39 17.29
CA LEU A 222 0.58 3.39 17.94
C LEU A 222 0.64 4.44 19.05
N PRO A 223 1.10 4.09 20.27
CA PRO A 223 1.25 5.04 21.36
C PRO A 223 2.33 6.07 21.01
N HIS A 224 1.91 7.28 20.65
CA HIS A 224 2.83 8.39 20.43
C HIS A 224 3.24 8.99 21.79
N PRO A 225 4.54 9.18 22.09
CA PRO A 225 5.00 9.71 23.38
C PRO A 225 4.48 11.12 23.71
N GLN A 226 3.95 11.84 22.71
CA GLN A 226 3.37 13.18 22.85
C GLN A 226 1.87 13.18 23.23
N ARG A 227 1.24 12.00 23.42
CA ARG A 227 -0.20 11.82 23.73
C ARG A 227 -0.70 12.36 25.07
N ARG A 228 0.07 13.18 25.79
CA ARG A 228 -0.27 13.55 27.18
C ARG A 228 -1.23 14.74 27.31
N SER A 229 -1.62 15.42 26.24
CA SER A 229 -2.51 16.59 26.33
C SER A 229 -3.77 16.49 25.46
N GLN A 230 -4.90 16.31 26.15
CA GLN A 230 -6.29 16.60 25.74
C GLN A 230 -7.10 15.49 25.03
N ARG A 231 -8.39 15.43 25.43
CA ARG A 231 -9.33 14.30 25.40
C ARG A 231 -10.16 14.13 24.10
N ASN A 232 -9.79 14.76 22.99
CA ASN A 232 -10.59 14.65 21.75
C ASN A 232 -9.93 13.65 20.79
N LEU A 233 -10.03 12.37 21.13
CA LEU A 233 -9.52 11.28 20.31
C LEU A 233 -10.51 11.00 19.18
N ILE A 234 -10.24 11.49 17.97
CA ILE A 234 -10.85 10.88 16.78
C ILE A 234 -10.41 9.41 16.74
N SER A 235 -11.35 8.49 16.49
CA SER A 235 -10.97 7.09 16.33
C SER A 235 -10.16 6.91 15.04
N VAL A 236 -9.28 5.90 15.03
CA VAL A 236 -8.48 5.54 13.83
C VAL A 236 -9.39 5.34 12.62
N ASP A 237 -10.52 4.69 12.85
CA ASP A 237 -11.49 4.34 11.82
C ASP A 237 -12.22 5.58 11.30
N ASP A 238 -12.61 6.51 12.17
CA ASP A 238 -13.27 7.76 11.76
C ASP A 238 -12.34 8.60 10.89
N ALA A 239 -11.08 8.71 11.29
CA ALA A 239 -10.14 9.54 10.57
C ALA A 239 -9.66 8.88 9.27
N ARG A 240 -9.54 7.55 9.24
CA ARG A 240 -9.40 6.78 8.00
C ARG A 240 -10.62 6.97 7.10
N ALA A 241 -11.83 7.00 7.66
CA ALA A 241 -13.05 7.24 6.91
C ALA A 241 -13.07 8.66 6.32
N ILE A 242 -12.63 9.68 7.05
CA ILE A 242 -12.47 11.05 6.53
C ILE A 242 -11.47 11.05 5.36
N PHE A 243 -10.27 10.49 5.55
CA PHE A 243 -9.25 10.42 4.50
C PHE A 243 -9.80 9.73 3.23
N VAL A 244 -10.41 8.55 3.38
CA VAL A 244 -10.97 7.78 2.27
C VAL A 244 -12.10 8.55 1.60
N ARG A 245 -13.03 9.13 2.37
CA ARG A 245 -14.16 9.90 1.85
C ARG A 245 -13.68 11.08 1.02
N GLU A 246 -12.76 11.89 1.53
CA GLU A 246 -12.27 13.05 0.79
C GLU A 246 -11.49 12.63 -0.47
N LEU A 247 -10.67 11.58 -0.39
CA LEU A 247 -9.97 11.04 -1.58
C LEU A 247 -10.97 10.52 -2.64
N GLN A 248 -12.05 9.88 -2.21
CA GLN A 248 -13.12 9.38 -3.09
C GLN A 248 -13.82 10.49 -3.86
N ARG A 249 -13.90 11.72 -3.34
CA ARG A 249 -14.54 12.86 -4.02
C ARG A 249 -13.84 13.26 -5.32
N HIS A 250 -12.56 12.92 -5.48
CA HIS A 250 -11.83 13.20 -6.72
C HIS A 250 -12.00 12.12 -7.79
N LEU A 251 -12.64 11.00 -7.47
CA LEU A 251 -12.72 9.84 -8.37
C LEU A 251 -13.81 10.02 -9.43
N GLY A 252 -13.40 9.99 -10.69
CA GLY A 252 -14.31 9.83 -11.83
C GLY A 252 -14.54 8.35 -12.21
N LYS A 253 -15.15 8.13 -13.38
CA LYS A 253 -15.38 6.77 -13.94
C LYS A 253 -14.12 5.90 -14.02
N GLY A 254 -12.95 6.54 -14.17
CA GLY A 254 -11.64 5.87 -14.25
C GLY A 254 -11.04 5.43 -12.90
N GLY A 255 -11.56 5.93 -11.77
CA GLY A 255 -10.98 5.70 -10.43
C GLY A 255 -9.55 6.26 -10.28
N LEU A 256 -8.85 5.85 -9.22
CA LEU A 256 -7.50 6.32 -8.91
C LEU A 256 -6.47 5.93 -9.97
N HIS A 257 -6.62 4.76 -10.60
CA HIS A 257 -5.66 4.27 -11.58
C HIS A 257 -5.45 5.23 -12.76
N THR A 258 -6.48 5.98 -13.18
CA THR A 258 -6.33 6.97 -14.25
C THR A 258 -5.44 8.13 -13.82
N PHE A 259 -5.54 8.57 -12.56
CA PHE A 259 -4.66 9.62 -12.04
C PHE A 259 -3.23 9.10 -11.86
N PHE A 260 -3.06 7.90 -11.30
CA PHE A 260 -1.74 7.29 -11.13
C PHE A 260 -1.04 7.01 -12.46
N THR A 261 -1.76 6.57 -13.50
CA THR A 261 -1.20 6.47 -14.85
C THR A 261 -0.64 7.81 -15.33
N LYS A 262 -1.45 8.87 -15.27
CA LYS A 262 -1.02 10.20 -15.73
C LYS A 262 0.15 10.77 -14.94
N GLN A 263 0.17 10.55 -13.62
CA GLN A 263 1.30 10.96 -12.79
C GLN A 263 2.57 10.19 -13.13
N ASN A 264 2.49 8.87 -13.33
CA ASN A 264 3.64 8.05 -13.71
C ASN A 264 4.16 8.46 -15.09
N GLU A 265 3.27 8.70 -16.06
CA GLU A 265 3.62 9.23 -17.38
C GLU A 265 4.31 10.60 -17.26
N TYR A 266 3.77 11.52 -16.45
CA TYR A 266 4.39 12.83 -16.23
C TYR A 266 5.78 12.72 -15.59
N LEU A 267 5.92 11.93 -14.52
CA LEU A 267 7.21 11.74 -13.84
C LEU A 267 8.26 11.05 -14.73
N ALA A 268 7.83 10.24 -15.70
CA ALA A 268 8.73 9.61 -16.67
C ALA A 268 9.37 10.64 -17.63
N HIS A 269 8.67 11.74 -17.93
CA HIS A 269 9.15 12.80 -18.82
C HIS A 269 9.77 13.98 -18.05
N LEU A 270 9.45 14.12 -16.77
CA LEU A 270 9.99 15.17 -15.92
C LEU A 270 11.51 14.98 -15.71
N PHE A 271 12.29 16.05 -15.87
CA PHE A 271 13.68 16.06 -15.45
C PHE A 271 13.76 16.00 -13.91
N ILE A 272 14.17 14.85 -13.37
CA ILE A 272 14.38 14.67 -11.93
C ILE A 272 15.88 14.60 -11.65
N PRO A 273 16.42 15.47 -10.77
CA PRO A 273 17.83 15.41 -10.41
C PRO A 273 18.26 14.02 -9.90
N PRO A 274 19.46 13.51 -10.25
CA PRO A 274 19.92 12.18 -9.85
C PRO A 274 19.86 11.88 -8.35
N ARG A 275 19.98 12.91 -7.50
CA ARG A 275 19.87 12.78 -6.04
C ARG A 275 18.44 12.55 -5.54
N LEU A 276 17.43 12.87 -6.34
CA LEU A 276 16.01 12.80 -5.98
C LEU A 276 15.25 11.67 -6.69
N VAL A 277 15.71 11.21 -7.86
CA VAL A 277 14.97 10.25 -8.70
C VAL A 277 14.54 8.98 -7.96
N GLY A 278 15.44 8.35 -7.19
CA GLY A 278 15.09 7.16 -6.41
C GLY A 278 14.02 7.45 -5.37
N ARG A 279 14.16 8.57 -4.64
CA ARG A 279 13.20 8.98 -3.59
C ARG A 279 11.82 9.30 -4.15
N VAL A 280 11.76 10.09 -5.22
CA VAL A 280 10.48 10.46 -5.87
C VAL A 280 9.72 9.22 -6.31
N TRP A 281 10.37 8.32 -7.03
CA TRP A 281 9.71 7.10 -7.50
C TRP A 281 9.36 6.12 -6.40
N TYR A 282 10.26 5.93 -5.43
CA TYR A 282 9.98 5.08 -4.26
C TYR A 282 8.72 5.57 -3.54
N MET A 283 8.65 6.85 -3.21
CA MET A 283 7.49 7.45 -2.54
C MET A 283 6.21 7.36 -3.38
N GLN A 284 6.32 7.59 -4.69
CA GLN A 284 5.19 7.47 -5.60
C GLN A 284 4.62 6.04 -5.62
N PHE A 285 5.46 5.01 -5.74
CA PHE A 285 5.02 3.62 -5.73
C PHE A 285 4.53 3.15 -4.37
N GLU A 286 5.19 3.59 -3.28
CA GLU A 286 4.77 3.28 -1.91
C GLU A 286 3.39 3.87 -1.62
N LEU A 287 3.17 5.15 -1.94
CA LEU A 287 1.88 5.80 -1.72
C LEU A 287 0.74 5.14 -2.51
N GLN A 288 1.00 4.80 -3.78
CA GLN A 288 0.06 4.02 -4.59
C GLN A 288 -0.25 2.67 -3.95
N SER A 289 0.78 1.96 -3.48
CA SER A 289 0.65 0.66 -2.80
C SER A 289 -0.22 0.75 -1.55
N LEU A 290 0.02 1.76 -0.72
CA LEU A 290 -0.70 2.00 0.52
C LEU A 290 -2.19 2.27 0.25
N ILE A 291 -2.49 3.11 -0.73
CA ILE A 291 -3.86 3.47 -1.07
C ILE A 291 -4.60 2.29 -1.73
N ILE A 292 -3.97 1.55 -2.63
CA ILE A 292 -4.60 0.41 -3.32
C ILE A 292 -4.89 -0.75 -2.36
N ARG A 293 -4.11 -0.90 -1.28
CA ARG A 293 -4.39 -1.88 -0.22
C ARG A 293 -5.67 -1.59 0.55
N ASN A 294 -6.20 -0.37 0.48
CA ASN A 294 -7.47 -0.05 1.10
C ASN A 294 -8.64 -0.62 0.27
N PRO A 295 -9.52 -1.46 0.87
CA PRO A 295 -10.64 -2.07 0.16
C PRO A 295 -11.56 -1.09 -0.55
N ALA A 296 -11.65 0.16 -0.07
CA ALA A 296 -12.45 1.23 -0.69
C ALA A 296 -11.99 1.62 -2.10
N PHE A 297 -10.75 1.27 -2.47
CA PHE A 297 -10.16 1.53 -3.79
C PHE A 297 -9.82 0.25 -4.56
N ALA A 298 -10.15 -0.93 -4.00
CA ALA A 298 -9.95 -2.19 -4.68
C ALA A 298 -10.78 -2.25 -5.97
N ARG A 299 -10.20 -2.82 -7.01
CA ARG A 299 -10.88 -3.09 -8.28
C ARG A 299 -10.71 -4.54 -8.67
N ASP A 300 -11.77 -5.11 -9.25
CA ASP A 300 -11.75 -6.49 -9.72
C ASP A 300 -10.66 -6.77 -10.77
N ILE A 301 -10.39 -5.79 -11.64
CA ILE A 301 -9.38 -5.92 -12.70
C ILE A 301 -8.64 -4.61 -12.90
N CYS A 302 -7.31 -4.65 -12.78
CA CYS A 302 -6.46 -3.48 -13.01
C CYS A 302 -6.44 -3.07 -14.50
N PRO A 303 -6.55 -1.76 -14.82
CA PRO A 303 -6.42 -1.26 -16.18
C PRO A 303 -5.04 -1.53 -16.80
N ARG A 304 -5.00 -1.88 -18.10
CA ARG A 304 -3.73 -2.14 -18.82
C ARG A 304 -2.80 -0.94 -18.84
N ALA A 305 -3.35 0.27 -19.04
CA ALA A 305 -2.56 1.50 -19.09
C ALA A 305 -1.79 1.72 -17.79
N TYR A 306 -2.42 1.47 -16.64
CA TYR A 306 -1.78 1.61 -15.35
C TYR A 306 -0.68 0.59 -15.09
N LEU A 307 -0.90 -0.67 -15.45
CA LEU A 307 0.16 -1.69 -15.35
C LEU A 307 1.37 -1.35 -16.24
N ARG A 308 1.13 -0.86 -17.47
CA ARG A 308 2.19 -0.41 -18.37
C ARG A 308 2.96 0.78 -17.81
N SER A 309 2.26 1.79 -17.30
CA SER A 309 2.92 2.96 -16.72
C SER A 309 3.79 2.58 -15.52
N ILE A 310 3.38 1.62 -14.68
CA ILE A 310 4.24 1.13 -13.58
C ILE A 310 5.48 0.42 -14.15
N VAL A 311 5.31 -0.46 -15.15
CA VAL A 311 6.44 -1.19 -15.74
C VAL A 311 7.45 -0.24 -16.39
N GLU A 312 6.96 0.74 -17.14
CA GLU A 312 7.78 1.77 -17.79
C GLU A 312 8.56 2.60 -16.76
N SER A 313 7.88 3.14 -15.76
CA SER A 313 8.51 3.89 -14.67
C SER A 313 9.55 3.07 -13.90
N THR A 314 9.30 1.78 -13.69
CA THR A 314 10.26 0.88 -13.02
C THR A 314 11.48 0.62 -13.91
N ASN A 315 11.31 0.51 -15.23
CA ASN A 315 12.43 0.37 -16.16
C ASN A 315 13.33 1.61 -16.15
N ILE A 316 12.79 2.82 -16.03
CA ILE A 316 13.58 4.06 -15.88
C ILE A 316 14.54 3.94 -14.70
N LEU A 317 14.07 3.47 -13.53
CA LEU A 317 14.92 3.24 -12.36
C LEU A 317 15.99 2.18 -12.63
N LEU A 318 15.64 1.08 -13.28
CA LEU A 318 16.58 0.01 -13.61
C LEU A 318 17.64 0.47 -14.61
N ASP A 319 17.29 1.30 -15.58
CA ASP A 319 18.21 1.89 -16.56
C ASP A 319 19.21 2.83 -15.88
N GLN A 320 18.78 3.52 -14.82
CA GLN A 320 19.63 4.35 -13.96
C GLN A 320 20.35 3.57 -12.85
N ARG A 321 20.27 2.22 -12.86
CA ARG A 321 20.89 1.32 -11.86
C ARG A 321 20.37 1.51 -10.43
N LEU A 322 19.18 2.09 -10.27
CA LEU A 322 18.49 2.26 -8.99
C LEU A 322 17.67 1.02 -8.64
N HIS A 323 18.35 -0.12 -8.56
CA HIS A 323 17.70 -1.43 -8.38
C HIS A 323 16.90 -1.55 -7.09
N ARG A 324 17.38 -0.91 -6.00
CA ARG A 324 16.68 -0.91 -4.71
C ARG A 324 15.34 -0.18 -4.77
N ASP A 325 15.30 0.97 -5.45
CA ASP A 325 14.07 1.75 -5.60
C ASP A 325 13.10 1.07 -6.58
N ALA A 326 13.63 0.37 -7.60
CA ALA A 326 12.84 -0.41 -8.55
C ALA A 326 12.05 -1.57 -7.90
N ILE A 327 12.48 -2.06 -6.73
CA ILE A 327 11.74 -3.06 -5.95
C ILE A 327 10.34 -2.55 -5.60
N ALA A 328 10.18 -1.26 -5.26
CA ALA A 328 8.87 -0.70 -4.91
C ALA A 328 7.87 -0.77 -6.07
N GLY A 329 8.34 -0.60 -7.31
CA GLY A 329 7.50 -0.76 -8.50
C GLY A 329 7.07 -2.21 -8.74
N ALA A 330 7.97 -3.17 -8.50
CA ALA A 330 7.65 -4.59 -8.58
C ALA A 330 6.71 -5.06 -7.46
N ASP A 331 6.88 -4.54 -6.24
CA ASP A 331 6.00 -4.82 -5.11
C ASP A 331 4.60 -4.27 -5.35
N LEU A 332 4.48 -3.06 -5.92
CA LEU A 332 3.20 -2.49 -6.35
C LEU A 332 2.48 -3.39 -7.38
N LEU A 333 3.21 -3.95 -8.35
CA LEU A 333 2.65 -4.92 -9.31
C LEU A 333 2.14 -6.19 -8.59
N GLY A 334 2.89 -6.69 -7.61
CA GLY A 334 2.47 -7.81 -6.77
C GLY A 334 1.19 -7.51 -6.01
N ILE A 335 1.13 -6.36 -5.32
CA ILE A 335 -0.05 -5.90 -4.58
C ILE A 335 -1.27 -5.83 -5.48
N LEU A 336 -1.14 -5.22 -6.67
CA LEU A 336 -2.22 -5.11 -7.64
C LEU A 336 -2.73 -6.46 -8.11
N CYS A 337 -1.83 -7.43 -8.36
CA CYS A 337 -2.22 -8.76 -8.76
C CYS A 337 -2.91 -9.51 -7.60
N GLN A 338 -2.49 -9.31 -6.35
CA GLN A 338 -3.08 -9.95 -5.16
C GLN A 338 -4.44 -9.37 -4.78
N ALA A 339 -4.63 -8.07 -5.00
CA ALA A 339 -5.89 -7.38 -4.69
C ALA A 339 -7.06 -7.83 -5.57
N THR A 340 -6.78 -8.48 -6.71
CA THR A 340 -7.82 -8.93 -7.65
C THR A 340 -8.16 -10.41 -7.48
N GLU A 341 -9.46 -10.74 -7.48
CA GLU A 341 -9.91 -12.14 -7.42
C GLU A 341 -9.56 -12.96 -8.67
N SER A 342 -9.25 -12.28 -9.78
CA SER A 342 -8.97 -12.90 -11.08
C SER A 342 -7.52 -12.73 -11.51
N ASN A 343 -6.92 -13.79 -12.08
CA ASN A 343 -5.60 -13.72 -12.69
C ASN A 343 -5.52 -12.89 -13.99
N LYS A 344 -6.62 -12.24 -14.40
CA LYS A 344 -6.61 -11.27 -15.51
C LYS A 344 -5.63 -10.13 -15.27
N THR A 345 -5.50 -9.64 -14.03
CA THR A 345 -4.53 -8.60 -13.69
C THR A 345 -3.09 -9.10 -13.86
N LEU A 346 -2.79 -10.30 -13.35
CA LEU A 346 -1.47 -10.94 -13.52
C LEU A 346 -1.11 -11.14 -14.99
N MET A 347 -2.04 -11.66 -15.81
CA MET A 347 -1.81 -11.81 -17.25
C MET A 347 -1.52 -10.46 -17.93
N ARG A 348 -2.26 -9.40 -17.57
CA ARG A 348 -2.02 -8.05 -18.12
C ARG A 348 -0.68 -7.47 -17.66
N ALA A 349 -0.26 -7.77 -16.42
CA ALA A 349 1.03 -7.34 -15.91
C ALA A 349 2.18 -8.03 -16.67
N LEU A 350 2.04 -9.33 -16.95
CA LEU A 350 2.98 -10.06 -17.83
C LEU A 350 3.03 -9.45 -19.24
N GLU A 351 1.87 -9.20 -19.85
CA GLU A 351 1.78 -8.51 -21.15
C GLU A 351 2.42 -7.11 -21.13
N ALA A 352 2.43 -6.44 -19.98
CA ALA A 352 3.08 -5.15 -19.81
C ALA A 352 4.61 -5.24 -19.63
N GLY A 353 5.16 -6.43 -19.36
CA GLY A 353 6.60 -6.64 -19.14
C GLY A 353 7.00 -6.88 -17.68
N ALA A 354 6.06 -7.22 -16.78
CA ALA A 354 6.37 -7.37 -15.36
C ALA A 354 7.48 -8.40 -15.05
N TYR A 355 7.59 -9.49 -15.82
CA TYR A 355 8.64 -10.49 -15.61
C TYR A 355 10.05 -9.95 -15.94
N SER A 356 10.19 -9.07 -16.94
CA SER A 356 11.51 -8.51 -17.26
C SER A 356 12.05 -7.64 -16.12
N ILE A 357 11.19 -6.95 -15.38
CA ILE A 357 11.57 -6.23 -14.15
C ILE A 357 12.12 -7.20 -13.11
N ILE A 358 11.38 -8.26 -12.77
CA ILE A 358 11.82 -9.26 -11.77
C ILE A 358 13.18 -9.83 -12.14
N LYS A 359 13.37 -10.16 -13.43
CA LYS A 359 14.64 -10.67 -13.97
C LYS A 359 15.77 -9.66 -13.82
N ARG A 360 15.57 -8.42 -14.25
CA ARG A 360 16.59 -7.35 -14.16
C ARG A 360 16.98 -7.04 -12.71
N ILE A 361 16.02 -7.01 -11.77
CA ILE A 361 16.29 -6.83 -10.34
C ILE A 361 17.16 -7.97 -9.80
N GLY A 362 16.74 -9.22 -10.03
CA GLY A 362 17.46 -10.38 -9.49
C GLY A 362 18.79 -10.69 -10.20
N MET A 363 19.01 -10.16 -11.42
CA MET A 363 20.33 -10.20 -12.07
C MET A 363 21.31 -9.20 -11.46
N ALA A 364 20.84 -8.10 -10.87
CA ALA A 364 21.70 -7.08 -10.27
C ALA A 364 22.25 -7.49 -8.91
N SER A 365 21.45 -8.19 -8.09
CA SER A 365 21.88 -8.78 -6.82
C SER A 365 20.95 -9.91 -6.41
N GLU A 366 21.49 -10.98 -5.81
CA GLU A 366 20.69 -12.04 -5.19
C GLU A 366 19.97 -11.58 -3.92
N ASP A 367 20.46 -10.50 -3.29
CA ASP A 367 19.84 -9.91 -2.10
C ASP A 367 18.58 -9.11 -2.44
N TYR A 368 18.53 -8.54 -3.65
CA TYR A 368 17.35 -7.85 -4.15
C TYR A 368 16.30 -8.88 -4.54
N ASN A 369 15.28 -8.99 -3.70
CA ASN A 369 14.22 -9.94 -3.90
C ASN A 369 12.86 -9.24 -3.90
N VAL A 370 12.02 -9.70 -4.81
CA VAL A 370 10.61 -9.33 -4.94
C VAL A 370 9.81 -10.60 -4.67
N ILE A 371 10.01 -11.16 -3.46
CA ILE A 371 9.56 -12.52 -3.08
C ILE A 371 8.06 -12.66 -3.27
N GLU A 372 7.28 -11.68 -2.82
CA GLU A 372 5.82 -11.75 -2.88
C GLU A 372 5.33 -11.84 -4.32
N PHE A 373 5.85 -10.99 -5.21
CA PHE A 373 5.43 -11.00 -6.61
C PHE A 373 5.97 -12.22 -7.36
N THR A 374 7.19 -12.65 -7.05
CA THR A 374 7.78 -13.88 -7.60
C THR A 374 6.94 -15.10 -7.23
N HIS A 375 6.59 -15.24 -5.95
CA HIS A 375 5.74 -16.32 -5.45
C HIS A 375 4.37 -16.33 -6.14
N GLN A 376 3.77 -15.15 -6.29
CA GLN A 376 2.49 -15.01 -6.97
C GLN A 376 2.58 -15.41 -8.45
N LEU A 377 3.64 -15.03 -9.14
CA LEU A 377 3.85 -15.40 -10.53
C LEU A 377 4.03 -16.93 -10.67
N CYS A 378 4.87 -17.54 -9.83
CA CYS A 378 5.02 -18.99 -9.76
C CYS A 378 3.69 -19.71 -9.51
N THR A 379 2.88 -19.20 -8.58
CA THR A 379 1.53 -19.74 -8.30
C THR A 379 0.61 -19.57 -9.51
N GLY A 380 0.66 -18.41 -10.18
CA GLY A 380 -0.12 -18.10 -11.36
C GLY A 380 0.18 -19.01 -12.55
N LEU A 381 1.44 -19.43 -12.73
CA LEU A 381 1.87 -20.34 -13.80
C LEU A 381 1.24 -21.74 -13.72
N ALA A 382 0.66 -22.12 -12.58
CA ALA A 382 -0.16 -23.34 -12.49
C ALA A 382 -1.46 -23.24 -13.32
N GLN A 383 -1.89 -22.03 -13.68
CA GLN A 383 -3.08 -21.83 -14.53
C GLN A 383 -2.72 -21.76 -16.01
N ALA A 384 -3.40 -22.57 -16.82
CA ALA A 384 -3.17 -22.64 -18.27
C ALA A 384 -3.35 -21.29 -19.00
N SER A 385 -4.17 -20.38 -18.49
CA SER A 385 -4.31 -19.03 -19.06
C SER A 385 -3.04 -18.19 -18.87
N VAL A 386 -2.53 -18.10 -17.64
CA VAL A 386 -1.29 -17.39 -17.30
C VAL A 386 -0.09 -18.05 -17.96
N LEU A 387 0.01 -19.37 -17.90
CA LEU A 387 1.09 -20.15 -18.49
C LEU A 387 1.23 -19.92 -20.00
N ARG A 388 0.11 -19.90 -20.73
CA ARG A 388 0.10 -19.62 -22.18
C ARG A 388 0.53 -18.19 -22.50
N VAL A 389 0.08 -17.21 -21.70
CA VAL A 389 0.51 -15.81 -21.85
C VAL A 389 2.02 -15.71 -21.61
N PHE A 390 2.52 -16.33 -20.54
CA PHE A 390 3.95 -16.34 -20.21
C PHE A 390 4.77 -16.99 -21.32
N HIS A 391 4.37 -18.19 -21.79
CA HIS A 391 5.06 -18.86 -22.88
C HIS A 391 5.11 -18.01 -24.16
N ARG A 392 3.98 -17.40 -24.55
CA ARG A 392 3.94 -16.53 -25.74
C ARG A 392 4.97 -15.41 -25.68
N LEU A 393 5.22 -14.86 -24.49
CA LEU A 393 6.14 -13.73 -24.28
C LEU A 393 7.59 -14.16 -24.03
N HIS A 394 7.82 -15.35 -23.44
CA HIS A 394 9.12 -15.78 -22.92
C HIS A 394 9.51 -17.19 -23.38
N LYS A 395 9.04 -17.63 -24.54
CA LYS A 395 9.35 -18.96 -25.12
C LYS A 395 10.86 -19.20 -25.24
N ASP A 396 11.65 -18.15 -25.45
CA ASP A 396 13.10 -18.24 -25.64
C ASP A 396 13.84 -18.53 -24.31
N GLU A 397 13.15 -18.37 -23.17
CA GLU A 397 13.67 -18.75 -21.84
C GLU A 397 13.24 -20.15 -21.41
N PHE A 398 12.52 -20.89 -22.26
CA PHE A 398 12.09 -22.24 -21.95
C PHE A 398 13.27 -23.23 -22.02
N ASP A 399 13.54 -23.87 -20.89
CA ASP A 399 14.46 -25.00 -20.79
C ASP A 399 13.66 -26.31 -20.60
N PRO A 400 13.76 -27.30 -21.51
CA PRO A 400 13.06 -28.58 -21.37
C PRO A 400 13.59 -29.45 -20.20
N GLU A 401 14.79 -29.17 -19.71
CA GLU A 401 15.47 -29.91 -18.65
C GLU A 401 16.00 -28.95 -17.58
N PRO A 402 15.10 -28.22 -16.87
CA PRO A 402 15.51 -27.17 -15.95
C PRO A 402 16.38 -27.76 -14.83
N THR A 403 17.55 -27.16 -14.62
CA THR A 403 18.50 -27.60 -13.59
C THR A 403 17.82 -27.65 -12.20
N PRO A 404 18.06 -28.71 -11.40
CA PRO A 404 17.59 -28.76 -10.02
C PRO A 404 18.06 -27.53 -9.24
N MET A 405 17.14 -26.84 -8.58
CA MET A 405 17.46 -25.72 -7.69
C MET A 405 17.34 -26.19 -6.24
N ASP A 406 18.31 -25.79 -5.43
CA ASP A 406 18.29 -25.99 -3.97
C ASP A 406 16.97 -25.43 -3.39
N PRO A 407 16.16 -26.24 -2.69
CA PRO A 407 14.91 -25.79 -2.08
C PRO A 407 15.12 -24.70 -1.02
N LYS A 408 16.32 -24.57 -0.45
CA LYS A 408 16.67 -23.50 0.50
C LYS A 408 16.97 -22.16 -0.18
N ARG A 409 17.10 -22.15 -1.52
CA ARG A 409 17.41 -20.92 -2.25
C ARG A 409 16.20 -19.99 -2.23
N ARG A 410 16.45 -18.69 -1.99
CA ARG A 410 15.42 -17.65 -2.01
C ARG A 410 14.71 -17.59 -3.37
N LEU A 411 13.40 -17.36 -3.33
CA LEU A 411 12.56 -17.19 -4.53
C LEU A 411 13.04 -15.98 -5.35
N ASN A 412 13.40 -16.22 -6.61
CA ASN A 412 13.84 -15.18 -7.54
C ASN A 412 13.35 -15.48 -8.98
N TYR A 413 13.81 -14.69 -9.96
CA TYR A 413 13.43 -14.88 -11.36
C TYR A 413 13.80 -16.26 -11.93
N LYS A 414 14.90 -16.88 -11.48
CA LYS A 414 15.27 -18.25 -11.90
C LYS A 414 14.23 -19.25 -11.42
N THR A 415 13.64 -19.02 -10.25
CA THR A 415 12.55 -19.86 -9.74
C THR A 415 11.32 -19.78 -10.65
N VAL A 416 11.00 -18.59 -11.17
CA VAL A 416 9.92 -18.40 -12.15
C VAL A 416 10.19 -19.21 -13.41
N ILE A 417 11.39 -19.13 -13.98
CA ILE A 417 11.74 -19.89 -15.20
C ILE A 417 11.71 -21.39 -14.96
N ARG A 418 12.24 -21.87 -13.83
CA ARG A 418 12.14 -23.28 -13.48
C ARG A 418 10.69 -23.75 -13.39
N GLN A 419 9.83 -22.99 -12.71
CA GLN A 419 8.40 -23.30 -12.62
C GLN A 419 7.73 -23.24 -13.99
N PHE A 420 8.05 -22.24 -14.80
CA PHE A 420 7.56 -22.13 -16.17
C PHE A 420 7.93 -23.36 -17.01
N SER A 421 9.20 -23.74 -17.04
CA SER A 421 9.71 -24.92 -17.75
C SER A 421 9.01 -26.20 -17.30
N SER A 422 8.95 -26.44 -15.99
CA SER A 422 8.30 -27.62 -15.43
C SER A 422 6.81 -27.68 -15.79
N ARG A 423 6.06 -26.59 -15.59
CA ARG A 423 4.61 -26.53 -15.85
C ARG A 423 4.29 -26.57 -17.34
N TYR A 424 5.12 -25.94 -18.18
CA TYR A 424 4.89 -25.93 -19.62
C TYR A 424 5.20 -27.27 -20.27
N LYS A 425 6.24 -27.98 -19.81
CA LYS A 425 6.50 -29.37 -20.22
C LYS A 425 5.30 -30.27 -19.89
N PHE A 426 4.79 -30.18 -18.66
CA PHE A 426 3.58 -30.89 -18.25
C PHE A 426 2.37 -30.52 -19.13
N TYR A 427 2.15 -29.22 -19.39
CA TYR A 427 1.08 -28.75 -20.27
C TYR A 427 1.19 -29.31 -21.71
N LEU A 428 2.40 -29.40 -22.26
CA LEU A 428 2.61 -29.96 -23.60
C LEU A 428 2.36 -31.47 -23.64
N VAL A 429 2.86 -32.21 -22.66
CA VAL A 429 2.82 -33.68 -22.62
C VAL A 429 1.45 -34.20 -22.25
N GLU A 430 0.79 -33.60 -21.26
CA GLU A 430 -0.46 -34.11 -20.68
C GLU A 430 -1.68 -33.36 -21.22
N MET A 431 -1.64 -32.02 -21.24
CA MET A 431 -2.84 -31.25 -21.59
C MET A 431 -3.06 -31.13 -23.09
N LYS A 432 -2.01 -30.88 -23.88
CA LYS A 432 -2.15 -30.61 -25.32
C LYS A 432 -2.38 -31.88 -26.15
N SER A 433 -1.75 -32.98 -25.78
CA SER A 433 -1.82 -34.29 -26.46
C SER A 433 -3.19 -34.95 -26.30
N GLU A 434 -3.80 -34.89 -25.11
CA GLU A 434 -5.02 -35.64 -24.81
C GLU A 434 -6.32 -34.88 -25.13
N LYS A 435 -6.26 -33.58 -25.45
CA LYS A 435 -7.45 -32.69 -25.59
C LYS A 435 -8.40 -32.68 -24.37
N HIS A 436 -8.07 -33.37 -23.28
CA HIS A 436 -8.88 -33.52 -22.07
C HIS A 436 -8.96 -32.22 -21.25
N TRP A 437 -8.13 -31.22 -21.53
CA TRP A 437 -8.15 -29.91 -20.86
C TRP A 437 -9.47 -29.12 -20.99
N LYS A 438 -10.35 -29.45 -21.95
CA LYS A 438 -11.72 -28.91 -22.01
C LYS A 438 -12.65 -29.52 -20.95
N GLN A 439 -12.22 -30.60 -20.30
CA GLN A 439 -12.97 -31.40 -19.35
C GLN A 439 -12.30 -31.51 -17.97
N PHE A 440 -11.11 -30.91 -17.78
CA PHE A 440 -10.45 -30.95 -16.48
C PHE A 440 -11.01 -29.90 -15.51
N PRO A 441 -11.54 -30.32 -14.33
CA PRO A 441 -11.75 -29.42 -13.20
C PRO A 441 -10.38 -28.90 -12.72
N CYS A 442 -10.34 -27.72 -12.10
CA CYS A 442 -9.11 -26.95 -11.78
C CYS A 442 -8.20 -27.60 -10.72
N SER A 443 -7.68 -28.80 -11.01
CA SER A 443 -6.85 -29.77 -10.27
C SER A 443 -5.38 -29.36 -10.20
N ASN A 444 -4.85 -29.31 -8.98
CA ASN A 444 -3.46 -28.99 -8.65
C ASN A 444 -2.49 -30.17 -8.88
N ASP A 445 -2.82 -31.12 -9.76
CA ASP A 445 -2.19 -32.45 -9.78
C ASP A 445 -0.94 -32.56 -10.66
N ALA A 446 -0.06 -31.56 -10.63
CA ALA A 446 1.18 -31.59 -11.42
C ALA A 446 2.40 -31.12 -10.64
N LEU A 447 2.63 -31.72 -9.46
CA LEU A 447 3.94 -31.76 -8.82
C LEU A 447 4.13 -33.19 -8.32
N GLU A 448 4.93 -33.98 -9.04
CA GLU A 448 5.42 -35.25 -8.53
C GLU A 448 6.27 -35.01 -7.29
N TYR A 449 5.96 -35.80 -6.26
CA TYR A 449 6.55 -35.86 -4.92
C TYR A 449 6.19 -34.73 -3.96
N ALA A 450 4.92 -34.71 -3.53
CA ALA A 450 4.53 -34.13 -2.24
C ALA A 450 3.58 -35.11 -1.53
N PHE A 451 4.01 -35.66 -0.39
CA PHE A 451 3.12 -36.39 0.52
C PHE A 451 2.34 -35.34 1.33
N VAL A 452 1.01 -35.44 1.35
CA VAL A 452 0.13 -34.36 1.83
C VAL A 452 -0.69 -34.82 3.03
N ARG A 453 -0.71 -34.02 4.10
CA ARG A 453 -1.57 -34.23 5.28
C ARG A 453 -2.53 -33.06 5.45
N VAL A 454 -3.83 -33.32 5.64
CA VAL A 454 -4.84 -32.28 5.88
C VAL A 454 -4.99 -32.04 7.39
N ALA A 455 -4.56 -30.88 7.86
CA ALA A 455 -4.85 -30.40 9.22
C ALA A 455 -5.53 -29.03 9.15
N MET A 456 -6.75 -28.92 9.69
CA MET A 456 -7.45 -27.65 9.84
C MET A 456 -7.38 -27.17 11.29
N ARG A 457 -6.93 -25.93 11.50
CA ARG A 457 -7.30 -25.13 12.67
C ARG A 457 -8.48 -24.24 12.26
N SER A 458 -9.69 -24.61 12.67
CA SER A 458 -10.85 -23.71 12.68
C SER A 458 -11.12 -23.27 14.12
N THR A 459 -11.44 -22.00 14.33
CA THR A 459 -11.92 -21.47 15.61
C THR A 459 -13.44 -21.55 15.75
N ALA A 460 -14.15 -22.13 14.76
CA ALA A 460 -15.60 -22.17 14.69
C ALA A 460 -16.13 -23.48 14.05
N PRO A 461 -17.39 -23.88 14.32
CA PRO A 461 -17.96 -25.14 13.82
C PRO A 461 -18.13 -25.14 12.30
N SER A 462 -17.80 -26.26 11.66
CA SER A 462 -17.94 -26.49 10.22
C SER A 462 -18.34 -27.94 9.95
N ASP A 463 -19.27 -28.16 9.03
CA ASP A 463 -19.71 -29.51 8.65
C ASP A 463 -18.89 -30.03 7.47
N VAL A 464 -18.51 -31.32 7.50
CA VAL A 464 -17.72 -31.98 6.45
C VAL A 464 -18.48 -33.22 5.97
N SER A 465 -18.67 -33.36 4.65
CA SER A 465 -19.33 -34.51 4.05
C SER A 465 -18.53 -35.07 2.86
N VAL A 466 -18.69 -36.36 2.55
CA VAL A 466 -18.05 -37.02 1.40
C VAL A 466 -19.13 -37.58 0.47
N SER A 467 -19.01 -37.33 -0.84
CA SER A 467 -20.00 -37.72 -1.85
C SER A 467 -19.36 -38.13 -3.18
N THR A 468 -20.19 -38.61 -4.12
CA THR A 468 -19.76 -38.94 -5.49
C THR A 468 -20.49 -38.05 -6.48
N GLY A 469 -19.82 -37.58 -7.53
CA GLY A 469 -20.28 -36.51 -8.44
C GLY A 469 -21.60 -36.72 -9.22
N ARG A 470 -22.34 -37.83 -9.02
CA ARG A 470 -23.64 -38.08 -9.70
C ARG A 470 -24.81 -38.51 -8.81
N LYS A 471 -24.61 -38.78 -7.52
CA LYS A 471 -25.71 -39.02 -6.55
C LYS A 471 -25.30 -38.52 -5.17
N HIS A 472 -26.13 -37.64 -4.60
CA HIS A 472 -25.99 -37.17 -3.23
C HIS A 472 -26.38 -38.29 -2.26
N THR A 473 -25.40 -38.99 -1.73
CA THR A 473 -25.56 -39.69 -0.45
C THR A 473 -24.94 -38.78 0.61
N THR A 474 -25.78 -38.02 1.30
CA THR A 474 -25.33 -37.11 2.35
C THR A 474 -25.13 -37.90 3.63
N LEU A 475 -23.89 -38.25 3.96
CA LEU A 475 -23.54 -38.63 5.32
C LEU A 475 -23.30 -37.34 6.10
N ARG A 476 -24.29 -36.94 6.92
CA ARG A 476 -24.14 -35.84 7.88
C ARG A 476 -23.18 -36.29 8.98
N ALA A 477 -21.93 -35.83 8.93
CA ALA A 477 -21.10 -35.80 10.13
C ALA A 477 -21.63 -34.69 11.03
N ALA A 478 -21.90 -35.01 12.30
CA ALA A 478 -22.81 -34.29 13.15
C ALA A 478 -22.39 -32.85 13.56
N ARG A 479 -23.44 -32.07 13.82
CA ARG A 479 -23.54 -30.75 14.44
C ARG A 479 -22.74 -30.64 15.75
N THR A 480 -21.91 -29.61 15.90
CA THR A 480 -21.23 -29.30 17.18
C THR A 480 -22.21 -28.65 18.15
N MET A 481 -22.63 -29.38 19.19
CA MET A 481 -23.21 -28.79 20.40
C MET A 481 -22.32 -29.20 21.57
N GLY A 482 -21.35 -28.34 21.91
CA GLY A 482 -20.56 -28.45 23.13
C GLY A 482 -19.39 -29.44 23.10
N ARG A 483 -18.27 -28.95 23.63
CA ARG A 483 -17.06 -29.64 24.13
C ARG A 483 -16.81 -31.09 23.65
N GLY A 484 -15.85 -31.22 22.73
CA GLY A 484 -14.96 -32.39 22.68
C GLY A 484 -15.44 -33.58 21.85
N ALA A 485 -15.43 -33.45 20.52
CA ALA A 485 -15.26 -34.58 19.61
C ALA A 485 -14.73 -34.07 18.25
N TYR A 486 -13.51 -34.47 17.88
CA TYR A 486 -13.01 -34.31 16.51
C TYR A 486 -13.59 -35.45 15.67
N THR A 487 -14.09 -35.16 14.47
CA THR A 487 -14.43 -36.19 13.47
C THR A 487 -13.23 -37.09 13.27
N ARG A 488 -13.41 -38.42 13.30
CA ARG A 488 -12.32 -39.39 13.12
C ARG A 488 -11.78 -39.27 11.69
N PRO A 489 -10.57 -38.73 11.46
CA PRO A 489 -10.01 -38.59 10.10
C PRO A 489 -9.91 -39.93 9.36
N GLN A 490 -9.88 -41.02 10.12
CA GLN A 490 -9.94 -42.41 9.66
C GLN A 490 -11.22 -42.75 8.89
N GLU A 491 -12.38 -42.26 9.31
CA GLU A 491 -13.65 -42.58 8.63
C GLU A 491 -13.75 -41.86 7.29
N ILE A 492 -13.26 -40.62 7.21
CA ILE A 492 -13.16 -39.87 5.96
C ILE A 492 -12.16 -40.56 5.03
N ALA A 493 -10.98 -40.92 5.53
CA ALA A 493 -9.95 -41.63 4.76
C ALA A 493 -10.41 -43.02 4.26
N ALA A 494 -11.06 -43.82 5.11
CA ALA A 494 -11.59 -45.14 4.75
C ALA A 494 -12.69 -45.04 3.68
N ASN A 495 -13.55 -44.01 3.77
CA ASN A 495 -14.57 -43.77 2.75
C ASN A 495 -13.98 -43.31 1.42
N ILE A 496 -12.95 -42.46 1.45
CA ILE A 496 -12.21 -42.05 0.26
C ILE A 496 -11.56 -43.26 -0.42
N LEU A 497 -10.91 -44.14 0.35
CA LEU A 497 -10.35 -45.41 -0.16
C LEU A 497 -11.43 -46.31 -0.75
N SER A 498 -12.53 -46.53 -0.03
CA SER A 498 -13.62 -47.38 -0.52
C SER A 498 -14.28 -46.82 -1.78
N MET A 499 -14.36 -45.49 -1.93
CA MET A 499 -14.84 -44.86 -3.16
C MET A 499 -13.85 -45.04 -4.32
N HIS A 500 -12.56 -44.88 -4.03
CA HIS A 500 -11.48 -45.08 -5.01
C HIS A 500 -11.41 -46.53 -5.51
N GLU A 501 -11.47 -47.53 -4.63
CA GLU A 501 -11.52 -48.96 -4.96
C GLU A 501 -12.72 -49.31 -5.85
N ARG A 502 -13.83 -48.57 -5.71
CA ARG A 502 -15.04 -48.71 -6.53
C ARG A 502 -14.97 -47.91 -7.85
N GLY A 503 -13.82 -47.32 -8.18
CA GLY A 503 -13.62 -46.49 -9.37
C GLY A 503 -14.42 -45.18 -9.37
N LYS A 504 -14.85 -44.70 -8.20
CA LYS A 504 -15.64 -43.47 -8.06
C LYS A 504 -14.75 -42.32 -7.61
N LEU A 505 -15.01 -41.12 -8.13
CA LEU A 505 -14.33 -39.90 -7.70
C LEU A 505 -14.89 -39.42 -6.36
N PRO A 506 -14.10 -39.40 -5.27
CA PRO A 506 -14.52 -38.88 -3.98
C PRO A 506 -14.53 -37.34 -3.97
N VAL A 507 -15.63 -36.77 -3.47
CA VAL A 507 -15.82 -35.32 -3.32
C VAL A 507 -16.04 -35.00 -1.85
N VAL A 508 -15.14 -34.23 -1.24
CA VAL A 508 -15.25 -33.75 0.15
C VAL A 508 -15.83 -32.33 0.14
N THR A 509 -17.00 -32.14 0.75
CA THR A 509 -17.64 -30.84 0.85
C THR A 509 -17.48 -30.30 2.26
N PHE A 510 -16.95 -29.09 2.38
CA PHE A 510 -16.89 -28.29 3.60
C PHE A 510 -17.99 -27.23 3.53
N GLU A 511 -18.93 -27.32 4.45
CA GLU A 511 -20.01 -26.36 4.59
C GLU A 511 -19.65 -25.36 5.70
N GLN A 512 -19.34 -24.13 5.29
CA GLN A 512 -19.14 -22.99 6.18
C GLN A 512 -20.35 -22.06 6.05
N SER A 513 -21.50 -22.54 6.49
CA SER A 513 -22.79 -21.88 6.31
C SER A 513 -23.06 -20.73 7.28
N GLN A 514 -22.21 -20.49 8.28
CA GLN A 514 -22.52 -19.56 9.39
C GLN A 514 -21.49 -18.44 9.66
N ILE A 515 -20.50 -18.18 8.80
CA ILE A 515 -19.36 -17.34 9.19
C ILE A 515 -18.99 -16.28 8.14
N TYR A 516 -19.41 -15.04 8.39
CA TYR A 516 -18.96 -13.79 7.76
C TYR A 516 -18.68 -12.78 8.90
N PRO A 517 -17.76 -11.79 8.76
CA PRO A 517 -16.72 -11.56 7.77
C PRO A 517 -15.36 -11.32 8.48
N ALA A 518 -14.77 -12.32 9.14
CA ALA A 518 -13.48 -12.13 9.82
C ALA A 518 -12.60 -13.39 9.95
N VAL A 519 -13.07 -14.54 9.46
CA VAL A 519 -12.36 -15.81 9.67
C VAL A 519 -11.59 -16.19 8.41
N ARG A 520 -10.27 -16.19 8.52
CA ARG A 520 -9.35 -16.70 7.49
C ARG A 520 -9.30 -18.23 7.57
N ALA A 521 -10.15 -18.91 6.80
CA ALA A 521 -10.02 -20.35 6.60
C ALA A 521 -8.80 -20.61 5.71
N THR A 522 -7.80 -21.32 6.22
CA THR A 522 -6.59 -21.65 5.45
C THR A 522 -6.53 -23.16 5.25
N VAL A 523 -6.72 -23.61 4.01
CA VAL A 523 -6.40 -24.98 3.61
C VAL A 523 -4.93 -24.97 3.23
N ARG A 524 -4.07 -25.51 4.10
CA ARG A 524 -2.63 -25.58 3.86
C ARG A 524 -2.25 -27.03 3.58
N ALA A 525 -1.42 -27.24 2.56
CA ALA A 525 -0.55 -28.40 2.52
C ALA A 525 0.60 -28.12 3.51
N LEU A 526 0.84 -29.03 4.46
CA LEU A 526 2.03 -28.98 5.30
C LEU A 526 3.05 -29.98 4.75
N GLU A 527 4.26 -29.50 4.50
CA GLU A 527 5.43 -30.33 4.16
C GLU A 527 5.92 -31.02 5.43
N GLU A 528 5.97 -32.36 5.43
CA GLU A 528 6.79 -33.11 6.39
C GLU A 528 8.00 -33.64 5.64
N ASP A 529 9.18 -33.30 6.13
CA ASP A 529 10.43 -33.89 5.69
C ASP A 529 10.42 -35.40 6.00
N SER A 530 10.71 -36.19 4.98
CA SER A 530 11.38 -37.50 5.01
C SER A 530 10.55 -38.81 5.12
N LEU A 531 11.08 -39.80 4.37
CA LEU A 531 10.94 -41.27 4.50
C LEU A 531 9.77 -41.97 3.78
N CYS A 532 9.88 -42.14 2.44
CA CYS A 532 9.55 -43.42 1.79
C CYS A 532 10.13 -43.49 0.37
N ALA A 533 11.03 -44.45 0.14
CA ALA A 533 11.77 -44.68 -1.11
C ALA A 533 11.08 -45.66 -2.08
N SER A 534 9.75 -45.74 -2.07
CA SER A 534 8.98 -46.68 -2.89
C SER A 534 7.97 -45.97 -3.78
N ALA A 535 7.85 -46.43 -5.02
CA ALA A 535 6.92 -45.90 -6.00
C ALA A 535 5.47 -45.95 -5.48
N PRO A 536 4.68 -44.88 -5.64
CA PRO A 536 3.32 -44.81 -5.11
C PRO A 536 2.43 -45.89 -5.75
N ARG A 537 1.65 -46.62 -4.95
CA ARG A 537 0.77 -47.73 -5.40
C ARG A 537 -0.47 -47.29 -6.20
N GLY A 538 -0.67 -45.98 -6.34
CA GLY A 538 -1.79 -45.37 -7.05
C GLY A 538 -2.10 -43.99 -6.50
N THR A 539 -2.88 -43.21 -7.24
CA THR A 539 -3.30 -41.86 -6.88
C THR A 539 -4.82 -41.78 -6.75
N VAL A 540 -5.27 -41.12 -5.69
CA VAL A 540 -6.68 -40.80 -5.43
C VAL A 540 -6.89 -39.31 -5.71
N PHE A 541 -7.76 -39.03 -6.66
CA PHE A 541 -8.24 -37.68 -6.95
C PHE A 541 -9.36 -37.30 -5.97
N LEU A 542 -9.23 -36.15 -5.33
CA LEU A 542 -10.16 -35.63 -4.33
C LEU A 542 -10.64 -34.25 -4.74
N GLU A 543 -11.96 -34.06 -4.87
CA GLU A 543 -12.53 -32.72 -5.06
C GLU A 543 -12.94 -32.13 -3.71
N VAL A 544 -12.45 -30.94 -3.37
CA VAL A 544 -12.90 -30.20 -2.20
C VAL A 544 -13.85 -29.08 -2.59
N LYS A 545 -15.08 -29.12 -2.09
CA LYS A 545 -16.08 -28.05 -2.26
C LYS A 545 -16.14 -27.18 -1.01
N ILE A 546 -16.13 -25.87 -1.17
CA ILE A 546 -16.30 -24.93 -0.05
C ILE A 546 -17.58 -24.12 -0.29
N ASN A 547 -18.59 -24.34 0.54
CA ASN A 547 -19.84 -23.62 0.52
C ASN A 547 -19.79 -22.52 1.61
N LEU A 548 -19.58 -21.27 1.21
CA LEU A 548 -19.54 -20.10 2.11
C LEU A 548 -20.95 -19.54 2.35
N GLY A 549 -21.86 -20.35 2.90
CA GLY A 549 -23.26 -19.95 3.12
C GLY A 549 -24.11 -19.79 1.85
N ARG A 550 -23.69 -20.42 0.74
CA ARG A 550 -24.44 -20.45 -0.53
C ARG A 550 -24.84 -21.87 -0.88
N ASP A 551 -26.00 -22.01 -1.54
CA ASP A 551 -26.53 -23.30 -2.03
C ASP A 551 -25.70 -23.91 -3.18
N GLN A 552 -24.79 -23.12 -3.76
CA GLN A 552 -23.87 -23.54 -4.81
C GLN A 552 -22.42 -23.32 -4.39
N PRO A 553 -21.50 -24.23 -4.75
CA PRO A 553 -20.10 -24.13 -4.37
C PRO A 553 -19.44 -22.89 -4.97
N THR A 554 -18.90 -22.02 -4.11
CA THR A 554 -18.21 -20.80 -4.53
C THR A 554 -16.82 -21.11 -5.09
N ARG A 555 -16.23 -22.25 -4.68
CA ARG A 555 -14.91 -22.70 -5.14
C ARG A 555 -14.80 -24.23 -5.06
N MET A 556 -14.26 -24.83 -6.11
CA MET A 556 -13.84 -26.24 -6.12
C MET A 556 -12.32 -26.29 -6.15
N LEU A 557 -11.73 -27.03 -5.22
CA LEU A 557 -10.30 -27.23 -5.08
C LEU A 557 -10.00 -28.73 -5.17
N PRO A 558 -9.61 -29.19 -6.34
CA PRO A 558 -9.10 -30.55 -6.52
C PRO A 558 -7.66 -30.75 -6.02
N PHE A 559 -7.44 -31.95 -5.48
CA PHE A 559 -6.20 -32.41 -4.88
C PHE A 559 -5.95 -33.88 -5.25
N THR A 560 -4.69 -34.27 -5.37
CA THR A 560 -4.29 -35.68 -5.50
C THR A 560 -3.51 -36.14 -4.28
N TYR A 561 -3.80 -37.35 -3.84
CA TYR A 561 -3.14 -38.04 -2.74
C TYR A 561 -2.72 -39.43 -3.20
N THR A 562 -1.70 -40.02 -2.59
CA THR A 562 -1.40 -41.44 -2.83
C THR A 562 -2.37 -42.34 -2.06
N VAL A 563 -2.67 -43.53 -2.58
CA VAL A 563 -3.44 -44.54 -1.82
C VAL A 563 -2.77 -44.81 -0.47
N ASP A 564 -1.43 -44.91 -0.47
CA ASP A 564 -0.61 -45.13 0.73
C ASP A 564 -0.78 -44.04 1.81
N PHE A 565 -1.17 -42.82 1.44
CA PHE A 565 -1.48 -41.77 2.41
C PHE A 565 -2.76 -42.12 3.20
N PHE A 566 -3.84 -42.45 2.51
CA PHE A 566 -5.10 -42.76 3.18
C PHE A 566 -5.02 -44.08 3.95
N GLU A 567 -4.30 -45.08 3.44
CA GLU A 567 -4.05 -46.33 4.17
C GLU A 567 -3.30 -46.06 5.47
N ARG A 568 -2.27 -45.19 5.45
CA ARG A 568 -1.57 -44.77 6.67
C ARG A 568 -2.48 -44.02 7.64
N VAL A 569 -3.36 -43.16 7.16
CA VAL A 569 -4.33 -42.44 7.99
C VAL A 569 -5.32 -43.39 8.65
N VAL A 570 -5.82 -44.39 7.90
CA VAL A 570 -6.71 -45.44 8.45
C VAL A 570 -5.97 -46.29 9.48
N ASN A 571 -4.74 -46.70 9.18
CA ASN A 571 -3.98 -47.67 9.96
C ASN A 571 -3.18 -47.07 11.14
N ASN A 572 -2.99 -45.75 11.22
CA ASN A 572 -2.19 -45.12 12.28
C ASN A 572 -2.95 -43.98 13.03
N PRO A 573 -3.74 -44.31 14.07
CA PRO A 573 -4.53 -43.34 14.82
C PRO A 573 -3.70 -42.30 15.60
N SER A 574 -2.43 -42.62 15.87
CA SER A 574 -1.52 -41.82 16.72
C SER A 574 -1.05 -40.52 16.07
N TRP A 575 -1.27 -40.36 14.78
CA TRP A 575 -0.78 -39.21 14.03
C TRP A 575 -1.50 -37.93 14.44
N PHE A 576 -2.77 -37.99 14.85
CA PHE A 576 -3.52 -36.80 15.28
C PHE A 576 -3.31 -36.55 16.78
N PRO A 577 -3.08 -35.29 17.20
CA PRO A 577 -2.85 -34.98 18.60
C PRO A 577 -4.04 -35.48 19.43
N LYS A 578 -3.76 -36.30 20.45
CA LYS A 578 -4.74 -36.61 21.50
C LYS A 578 -5.23 -35.27 22.07
N PRO A 579 -6.53 -35.14 22.40
CA PRO A 579 -7.01 -33.93 23.05
C PRO A 579 -6.12 -33.66 24.27
N LEU A 580 -5.63 -32.42 24.39
CA LEU A 580 -4.95 -31.96 25.60
C LEU A 580 -5.85 -32.32 26.77
N ASP A 581 -5.38 -33.26 27.59
CA ASP A 581 -6.02 -33.61 28.84
C ASP A 581 -5.96 -32.35 29.70
N THR A 582 -7.04 -31.56 29.68
CA THR A 582 -7.18 -30.41 30.58
C THR A 582 -7.50 -31.02 31.92
N GLY A 583 -6.44 -31.53 32.57
CA GLY A 583 -6.50 -32.13 33.88
C GLY A 583 -7.38 -31.26 34.75
N GLY A 584 -8.49 -31.85 35.21
CA GLY A 584 -9.36 -31.25 36.19
C GLY A 584 -8.55 -30.98 37.44
N ARG A 585 -8.07 -29.75 37.58
CA ARG A 585 -7.79 -29.18 38.89
C ARG A 585 -9.11 -28.60 39.40
N LYS A 586 -9.65 -29.28 40.41
CA LYS A 586 -10.47 -28.63 41.44
C LYS A 586 -9.66 -27.51 42.10
#